data_AF-A0A9Q3KG59-F1
#
_entry.id   AF-A0A9Q3KG59-F1
#
_cell.length_a   1.000
_cell.length_b   1.000
_cell.length_c   1.000
_cell.angle_alpha   90.00
_cell.angle_beta   90.00
_cell.angle_gamma   90.00
#
_symmetry.space_group_name_H-M   'P 1'
#
loop_
_entity.id
_entity.type
_entity.pdbx_description
1 polymer ?
#
loop_
_entity_poly.entity_id
_entity_poly.type
_entity_poly.pdbx_seq_one_letter_code
_entity_poly.pdbx_strand_id
1 'polypeptide(L)'
;MDWVTALSPSGDKHDDACLVIVDSYRKTPIFLPCHNNDTAMDTALLLWSRVISNTGLLKNIITYHPQTDGLAERMIQTLEDMIRRSCSYGLEFKDSDGFTHDWCMLIPALRLAYETLVHSSTGKTPAMLEKGWNPRPPEDTLRKDLIEINPTASSFNIMLDKVKNNAKQSMNDTFDYAKQKWDKSHNVRCGYETLIKNQVLFLSSKFV
;
A
#
# COMPACT_ATOMS: atom_id res chain seq x y z
N MET A 1 10.62 -5.22 8.57
CA MET A 1 9.17 -5.49 8.68
C MET A 1 8.56 -4.51 9.67
N ASP A 2 7.28 -4.22 9.53
CA ASP A 2 6.57 -3.20 10.32
C ASP A 2 5.08 -3.51 10.47
N TRP A 3 4.48 -3.00 11.54
CA TRP A 3 3.07 -3.14 11.88
C TRP A 3 2.28 -1.91 11.46
N VAL A 4 1.28 -2.12 10.62
CA VAL A 4 0.23 -1.13 10.35
C VAL A 4 -0.91 -1.40 11.31
N THR A 5 -0.96 -0.64 12.39
CA THR A 5 -1.94 -0.78 13.47
C THR A 5 -3.14 0.16 13.25
N ALA A 6 -4.19 -0.01 14.09
CA ALA A 6 -5.39 0.83 14.08
C ALA A 6 -6.12 0.85 12.72
N LEU A 7 -6.23 -0.33 12.09
CA LEU A 7 -7.11 -0.55 10.95
C LEU A 7 -8.52 -0.88 11.48
N SER A 8 -9.54 -0.66 10.65
CA SER A 8 -10.89 -1.13 10.98
C SER A 8 -10.90 -2.67 11.06
N PRO A 9 -11.56 -3.28 12.07
CA PRO A 9 -11.63 -4.74 12.18
C PRO A 9 -12.19 -5.36 10.91
N SER A 10 -11.57 -6.44 10.43
CA SER A 10 -11.87 -6.98 9.10
C SER A 10 -11.87 -8.51 9.05
N GLY A 11 -12.81 -9.07 8.29
CA GLY A 11 -13.03 -10.50 8.13
C GLY A 11 -13.62 -11.19 9.36
N ASP A 12 -13.86 -12.50 9.24
CA ASP A 12 -14.43 -13.32 10.33
C ASP A 12 -13.56 -13.26 11.61
N LYS A 13 -12.24 -13.11 11.43
CA LYS A 13 -11.26 -13.06 12.51
C LYS A 13 -11.14 -11.68 13.16
N HIS A 14 -11.79 -10.65 12.61
CA HIS A 14 -11.71 -9.28 13.10
C HIS A 14 -10.25 -8.78 13.20
N ASP A 15 -9.47 -9.00 12.14
CA ASP A 15 -8.08 -8.55 12.06
C ASP A 15 -8.06 -7.00 12.07
N ASP A 16 -7.37 -6.40 13.04
CA ASP A 16 -7.31 -4.95 13.28
C ASP A 16 -5.91 -4.35 13.04
N ALA A 17 -4.98 -5.18 12.57
CA ALA A 17 -3.61 -4.83 12.23
C ALA A 17 -3.12 -5.58 10.98
N CYS A 18 -2.08 -5.06 10.34
CA CYS A 18 -1.40 -5.74 9.24
C CYS A 18 0.11 -5.68 9.42
N LEU A 19 0.77 -6.84 9.49
CA LEU A 19 2.22 -6.96 9.47
C LEU A 19 2.72 -6.91 8.01
N VAL A 20 3.47 -5.87 7.68
CA VAL A 20 4.05 -5.62 6.37
C VAL A 20 5.51 -6.07 6.38
N ILE A 21 5.83 -7.01 5.52
CA ILE A 21 7.17 -7.55 5.35
C ILE A 21 7.61 -7.28 3.93
N VAL A 22 8.83 -6.77 3.81
CA VAL A 22 9.45 -6.44 2.54
C VAL A 22 10.80 -7.12 2.49
N ASP A 23 11.06 -7.80 1.39
CA ASP A 23 12.41 -8.24 1.06
C ASP A 23 13.15 -7.12 0.30
N SER A 24 14.30 -6.72 0.84
CA SER A 24 15.20 -5.73 0.25
C SER A 24 15.64 -6.09 -1.17
N TYR A 25 15.70 -7.38 -1.53
CA TYR A 25 16.17 -7.85 -2.82
C TYR A 25 15.02 -8.07 -3.83
N ARG A 26 14.00 -8.83 -3.44
CA ARG A 26 12.83 -9.10 -4.31
C ARG A 26 11.96 -7.86 -4.54
N LYS A 27 11.98 -6.90 -3.60
CA LYS A 27 11.07 -5.73 -3.61
C LYS A 27 9.59 -6.12 -3.68
N THR A 28 9.25 -7.32 -3.25
CA THR A 28 7.86 -7.80 -3.22
C THR A 28 7.32 -7.70 -1.79
N PRO A 29 6.19 -7.03 -1.58
CA PRO A 29 5.58 -6.95 -0.27
C PRO A 29 4.84 -8.25 0.09
N ILE A 30 4.92 -8.62 1.36
CA ILE A 30 4.12 -9.67 1.98
C ILE A 30 3.29 -8.97 3.06
N PHE A 31 1.98 -9.08 2.92
CA PHE A 31 1.00 -8.53 3.85
C PHE A 31 0.40 -9.67 4.67
N LEU A 32 0.40 -9.51 5.99
CA LEU A 32 -0.12 -10.50 6.92
C LEU A 32 -1.15 -9.82 7.83
N PRO A 33 -2.46 -10.02 7.60
CA PRO A 33 -3.48 -9.66 8.56
C PRO A 33 -3.23 -10.32 9.91
N CYS A 34 -3.35 -9.53 10.97
CA CYS A 34 -3.02 -9.90 12.33
C CYS A 34 -3.80 -9.03 13.32
N HIS A 35 -3.65 -9.31 14.61
CA HIS A 35 -4.27 -8.53 15.68
C HIS A 35 -3.25 -7.60 16.35
N ASN A 36 -3.67 -6.40 16.76
CA ASN A 36 -2.83 -5.46 17.52
C ASN A 36 -2.33 -6.06 18.84
N ASN A 37 -3.04 -7.04 19.38
CA ASN A 37 -2.73 -7.72 20.63
C ASN A 37 -2.09 -9.11 20.43
N ASP A 38 -1.65 -9.45 19.21
CA ASP A 38 -0.98 -10.73 18.94
C ASP A 38 0.27 -10.89 19.79
N THR A 39 0.43 -12.07 20.40
CA THR A 39 1.64 -12.36 21.18
C THR A 39 2.84 -12.57 20.26
N ALA A 40 4.05 -12.52 20.82
CA ALA A 40 5.26 -12.85 20.08
C ALA A 40 5.22 -14.28 19.49
N MET A 41 4.54 -15.21 20.17
CA MET A 41 4.36 -16.58 19.69
C MET A 41 3.41 -16.62 18.49
N ASP A 42 2.29 -15.91 18.53
CA ASP A 42 1.35 -15.82 17.41
C ASP A 42 2.04 -15.23 16.19
N THR A 43 2.76 -14.12 16.38
CA THR A 43 3.58 -13.50 15.32
C THR A 43 4.59 -14.48 14.72
N ALA A 44 5.30 -15.25 15.56
CA ALA A 44 6.26 -16.23 15.08
C ALA A 44 5.59 -17.34 14.25
N LEU A 45 4.41 -17.80 14.65
CA LEU A 45 3.62 -18.78 13.89
C LEU A 45 3.11 -18.19 12.56
N LEU A 46 2.68 -16.92 12.56
CA LEU A 46 2.28 -16.20 11.35
C LEU A 46 3.46 -16.13 10.35
N LEU A 47 4.65 -15.73 10.82
CA LEU A 47 5.87 -15.68 10.02
C LEU A 47 6.26 -17.06 9.49
N TRP A 48 6.25 -18.08 10.34
CA TRP A 48 6.62 -19.44 9.96
C TRP A 48 5.70 -19.98 8.86
N SER A 49 4.39 -19.86 9.06
CA SER A 49 3.38 -20.42 8.16
C SER A 49 3.25 -19.68 6.83
N ARG A 50 3.42 -18.36 6.81
CA ARG A 50 3.12 -17.53 5.62
C ARG A 50 4.36 -16.90 4.96
N VAL A 51 5.46 -16.73 5.68
CA VAL A 51 6.68 -16.11 5.14
C VAL A 51 7.74 -17.17 4.88
N ILE A 52 8.09 -17.97 5.88
CA ILE A 52 9.18 -18.96 5.76
C ILE A 52 8.80 -20.07 4.77
N SER A 53 7.53 -20.50 4.76
CA SER A 53 7.01 -21.45 3.78
C SER A 53 7.15 -20.98 2.32
N ASN A 54 7.02 -19.67 2.08
CA ASN A 54 7.01 -19.07 0.74
C ASN A 54 8.39 -18.56 0.29
N THR A 55 9.21 -18.09 1.23
CA THR A 55 10.50 -17.42 0.94
C THR A 55 11.71 -18.25 1.33
N GLY A 56 11.52 -19.33 2.09
CA GLY A 56 12.58 -20.09 2.72
C GLY A 56 13.06 -19.45 4.04
N LEU A 57 14.18 -19.94 4.55
CA LEU A 57 14.79 -19.40 5.77
C LEU A 57 15.41 -18.03 5.50
N LEU A 58 14.89 -17.02 6.18
CA LEU A 58 15.43 -15.67 6.14
C LEU A 58 16.74 -15.61 6.93
N LYS A 59 17.80 -15.07 6.33
CA LYS A 59 19.11 -14.95 6.97
C LYS A 59 19.10 -13.93 8.12
N ASN A 60 18.44 -12.79 7.91
CA ASN A 60 18.29 -11.73 8.89
C ASN A 60 16.84 -11.21 8.84
N ILE A 61 16.19 -11.09 10.00
CA ILE A 61 14.89 -10.41 10.14
C ILE A 61 15.15 -9.13 10.90
N ILE A 62 14.98 -7.99 10.23
CA ILE A 62 15.21 -6.68 10.83
C ILE A 62 13.85 -6.04 11.14
N THR A 63 13.59 -5.87 12.42
CA THR A 63 12.52 -5.04 12.98
C THR A 63 13.18 -3.76 13.48
N TYR A 64 12.82 -2.61 12.90
CA TYR A 64 13.26 -1.27 13.32
C TYR A 64 14.68 -1.16 13.87
N HIS A 65 15.63 -0.94 12.96
CA HIS A 65 16.91 -0.32 13.31
C HIS A 65 17.01 1.02 12.57
N PRO A 66 17.06 2.18 13.27
CA PRO A 66 17.12 3.52 12.68
C PRO A 66 18.32 3.77 11.75
N GLN A 67 19.23 2.79 11.58
CA GLN A 67 20.59 3.05 11.18
C GLN A 67 21.05 2.33 9.91
N THR A 68 20.22 1.53 9.21
CA THR A 68 20.80 0.66 8.15
C THR A 68 20.07 0.42 6.83
N ASP A 69 18.80 0.79 6.62
CA ASP A 69 18.22 0.61 5.28
C ASP A 69 17.06 1.57 4.93
N GLY A 70 17.41 2.83 4.65
CA GLY A 70 16.45 3.85 4.22
C GLY A 70 15.74 3.56 2.88
N LEU A 71 16.15 2.51 2.14
CA LEU A 71 15.39 2.01 0.99
C LEU A 71 14.24 1.11 1.44
N ALA A 72 14.49 0.16 2.34
CA ALA A 72 13.45 -0.70 2.89
C ALA A 72 12.43 0.11 3.72
N GLU A 73 12.89 1.11 4.48
CA GLU A 73 12.01 1.99 5.25
C GLU A 73 11.05 2.79 4.35
N ARG A 74 11.56 3.46 3.32
CA ARG A 74 10.72 4.18 2.34
C ARG A 74 9.73 3.25 1.64
N MET A 75 10.14 2.01 1.42
CA MET A 75 9.32 1.00 0.80
C MET A 75 8.14 0.61 1.69
N ILE A 76 8.41 0.35 2.97
CA ILE A 76 7.41 0.05 3.99
C ILE A 76 6.45 1.24 4.17
N GLN A 77 6.96 2.47 4.28
CA GLN A 77 6.14 3.68 4.37
C GLN A 77 5.18 3.82 3.18
N THR A 78 5.65 3.53 1.96
CA THR A 78 4.79 3.57 0.76
C THR A 78 3.66 2.54 0.85
N LEU A 79 3.96 1.33 1.33
CA LEU A 79 2.99 0.24 1.46
C LEU A 79 1.98 0.51 2.59
N GLU A 80 2.46 1.05 3.70
CA GLU A 80 1.62 1.50 4.81
C GLU A 80 0.65 2.59 4.34
N ASP A 81 1.15 3.60 3.62
CA ASP A 81 0.32 4.65 3.03
C ASP A 81 -0.72 4.09 2.06
N MET A 82 -0.34 3.10 1.23
CA MET A 82 -1.26 2.43 0.32
C MET A 82 -2.38 1.72 1.09
N ILE A 83 -2.04 0.94 2.13
CA ILE A 83 -3.04 0.29 2.99
C ILE A 83 -3.91 1.36 3.65
N ARG A 84 -3.35 2.32 4.38
CA ARG A 84 -4.13 3.32 5.12
C ARG A 84 -5.13 4.08 4.24
N ARG A 85 -4.77 4.41 3.00
CA ARG A 85 -5.65 5.12 2.05
C ARG A 85 -6.73 4.23 1.45
N SER A 86 -6.41 2.97 1.19
CA SER A 86 -7.39 1.99 0.71
C SER A 86 -8.32 1.47 1.80
N CYS A 87 -7.88 1.54 3.07
CA CYS A 87 -8.56 1.00 4.25
C CYS A 87 -9.12 2.11 5.15
N SER A 88 -9.43 3.28 4.57
CA SER A 88 -9.96 4.42 5.33
C SER A 88 -11.19 4.01 6.16
N TYR A 89 -11.23 4.46 7.41
CA TYR A 89 -12.34 4.21 8.34
C TYR A 89 -13.71 4.44 7.65
N GLY A 90 -14.58 3.43 7.71
CA GLY A 90 -15.97 3.52 7.25
C GLY A 90 -16.26 3.06 5.81
N LEU A 91 -15.28 2.51 5.09
CA LEU A 91 -15.53 1.82 3.82
C LEU A 91 -16.09 0.40 4.05
N GLU A 92 -17.36 0.33 4.47
CA GLU A 92 -18.12 -0.91 4.41
C GLU A 92 -18.79 -1.02 3.04
N PHE A 93 -18.37 -1.97 2.24
CA PHE A 93 -19.08 -2.30 1.00
C PHE A 93 -19.97 -3.50 1.27
N LYS A 94 -21.28 -3.29 1.33
CA LYS A 94 -22.23 -4.39 1.43
C LYS A 94 -22.66 -4.78 0.02
N ASP A 95 -22.34 -5.98 -0.41
CA ASP A 95 -22.89 -6.54 -1.65
C ASP A 95 -24.38 -6.86 -1.46
N SER A 96 -25.12 -7.05 -2.55
CA SER A 96 -26.53 -7.47 -2.49
C SER A 96 -26.73 -8.80 -1.75
N ASP A 97 -25.68 -9.61 -1.67
CA ASP A 97 -25.64 -10.90 -0.99
C ASP A 97 -25.26 -10.79 0.51
N GLY A 98 -25.08 -9.57 1.04
CA GLY A 98 -24.77 -9.33 2.44
C GLY A 98 -23.28 -9.46 2.82
N PHE A 99 -22.40 -9.73 1.85
CA PHE A 99 -20.95 -9.72 2.07
C PHE A 99 -20.47 -8.29 2.32
N THR A 100 -19.89 -8.06 3.49
CA THR A 100 -19.13 -6.83 3.76
C THR A 100 -17.73 -7.04 3.23
N HIS A 101 -17.35 -6.27 2.22
CA HIS A 101 -15.98 -6.33 1.75
C HIS A 101 -15.11 -5.42 2.59
N ASP A 102 -13.93 -5.95 2.78
CA ASP A 102 -13.09 -5.74 3.93
C ASP A 102 -11.68 -5.43 3.42
N TRP A 103 -10.88 -4.71 4.19
CA TRP A 103 -9.55 -4.34 3.70
C TRP A 103 -8.66 -5.56 3.43
N CYS A 104 -8.85 -6.66 4.17
CA CYS A 104 -8.20 -7.94 3.91
C CYS A 104 -8.43 -8.46 2.48
N MET A 105 -9.60 -8.18 1.88
CA MET A 105 -9.92 -8.57 0.50
C MET A 105 -9.20 -7.72 -0.55
N LEU A 106 -8.77 -6.50 -0.18
CA LEU A 106 -8.05 -5.58 -1.07
C LEU A 106 -6.55 -5.86 -1.11
N ILE A 107 -6.00 -6.61 -0.14
CA ILE A 107 -4.58 -6.93 -0.05
C ILE A 107 -4.02 -7.52 -1.36
N PRO A 108 -4.65 -8.52 -2.01
CA PRO A 108 -4.14 -9.06 -3.27
C PRO A 108 -4.12 -8.03 -4.40
N ALA A 109 -5.14 -7.17 -4.47
CA ALA A 109 -5.22 -6.09 -5.46
C ALA A 109 -4.13 -5.02 -5.21
N LEU A 110 -3.93 -4.63 -3.96
CA LEU A 110 -2.87 -3.71 -3.55
C LEU A 110 -1.47 -4.25 -3.87
N ARG A 111 -1.23 -5.52 -3.54
CA ARG A 111 0.01 -6.21 -3.88
C ARG A 111 0.25 -6.21 -5.39
N LEU A 112 -0.76 -6.53 -6.18
CA LEU A 112 -0.66 -6.55 -7.64
C LEU A 112 -0.37 -5.15 -8.20
N ALA A 113 -1.05 -4.12 -7.70
CA ALA A 113 -0.81 -2.74 -8.09
C ALA A 113 0.63 -2.31 -7.78
N TYR A 114 1.15 -2.71 -6.63
CA TYR A 114 2.52 -2.44 -6.25
C TYR A 114 3.54 -3.21 -7.12
N GLU A 115 3.31 -4.50 -7.35
CA GLU A 115 4.18 -5.37 -8.15
C GLU A 115 4.30 -4.92 -9.62
N THR A 116 3.29 -4.21 -10.13
CA THR A 116 3.24 -3.66 -11.50
C THR A 116 3.71 -2.22 -11.61
N LEU A 117 4.01 -1.55 -10.48
CA LEU A 117 4.48 -0.17 -10.47
C LEU A 117 5.99 -0.10 -10.72
N VAL A 118 6.44 0.88 -11.51
CA VAL A 118 7.88 1.11 -11.75
C VAL A 118 8.49 1.81 -10.53
N HIS A 119 9.52 1.21 -9.95
CA HIS A 119 10.24 1.78 -8.81
C HIS A 119 11.33 2.75 -9.27
N SER A 120 11.41 3.92 -8.64
CA SER A 120 12.40 4.95 -8.96
C SER A 120 13.85 4.49 -8.75
N SER A 121 14.10 3.57 -7.81
CA SER A 121 15.44 3.06 -7.49
C SER A 121 15.97 2.06 -8.51
N THR A 122 15.09 1.30 -9.17
CA THR A 122 15.47 0.20 -10.09
C THR A 122 15.11 0.49 -11.54
N GLY A 123 14.22 1.44 -11.81
CA GLY A 123 13.67 1.71 -13.14
C GLY A 123 12.84 0.56 -13.71
N LYS A 124 12.52 -0.46 -12.90
CA LYS A 124 11.78 -1.66 -13.27
C LYS A 124 10.69 -1.94 -12.25
N THR A 125 9.70 -2.73 -12.65
CA THR A 125 8.64 -3.22 -11.77
C THR A 125 9.16 -4.39 -10.91
N PRO A 126 8.71 -4.54 -9.65
CA PRO A 126 9.08 -5.68 -8.81
C PRO A 126 8.76 -7.03 -9.44
N ALA A 127 7.61 -7.16 -10.11
CA ALA A 127 7.26 -8.39 -10.82
C ALA A 127 8.26 -8.75 -11.93
N MET A 128 8.76 -7.75 -12.66
CA MET A 128 9.78 -7.98 -13.69
C MET A 128 11.12 -8.41 -13.07
N LEU A 129 11.47 -7.91 -11.88
CA LEU A 129 12.71 -8.26 -11.19
C LEU A 129 12.65 -9.66 -10.58
N GLU A 130 11.52 -10.04 -9.99
CA GLU A 130 11.35 -11.33 -9.32
C GLU A 130 10.96 -12.46 -10.29
N LYS A 131 9.95 -12.22 -11.13
CA LYS A 131 9.30 -13.25 -11.95
C LYS A 131 9.73 -13.18 -13.41
N GLY A 132 10.30 -12.06 -13.86
CA GLY A 132 10.68 -11.83 -15.26
C GLY A 132 9.53 -11.46 -16.19
N TRP A 133 8.33 -11.24 -15.66
CA TRP A 133 7.16 -10.80 -16.41
C TRP A 133 6.23 -9.96 -15.53
N ASN A 134 5.46 -9.07 -16.15
CA ASN A 134 4.47 -8.26 -15.45
C ASN A 134 3.09 -8.88 -15.57
N PRO A 135 2.40 -9.15 -14.44
CA PRO A 135 1.02 -9.59 -14.49
C PRO A 135 0.12 -8.47 -15.02
N ARG A 136 -0.89 -8.85 -15.82
CA ARG A 136 -1.89 -7.91 -16.29
C ARG A 136 -2.90 -7.66 -15.16
N PRO A 137 -3.16 -6.39 -14.78
CA PRO A 137 -4.18 -6.09 -13.80
C PRO A 137 -5.58 -6.45 -14.33
N PRO A 138 -6.58 -6.59 -13.44
CA PRO A 138 -7.96 -6.86 -13.83
C PRO A 138 -8.51 -5.83 -14.84
N GLU A 139 -8.17 -4.55 -14.66
CA GLU A 139 -8.59 -3.45 -15.56
C GLU A 139 -8.19 -3.68 -17.02
N ASP A 140 -7.01 -4.28 -17.25
CA ASP A 140 -6.49 -4.57 -18.60
C ASP A 140 -6.93 -5.94 -19.13
N THR A 141 -7.42 -6.81 -18.23
CA THR A 141 -7.78 -8.20 -18.54
C THR A 141 -9.27 -8.33 -18.89
N LEU A 142 -10.12 -7.45 -18.34
CA LEU A 142 -11.55 -7.45 -18.59
C LEU A 142 -11.86 -6.95 -20.01
N ARG A 143 -12.24 -7.89 -20.86
CA ARG A 143 -12.80 -7.62 -22.18
C ARG A 143 -14.16 -6.94 -22.02
N LYS A 144 -14.24 -5.65 -22.39
CA LYS A 144 -15.47 -4.84 -22.37
C LYS A 144 -16.58 -5.43 -23.25
N ASP A 145 -16.20 -6.31 -24.18
CA ASP A 145 -17.01 -7.04 -25.14
C ASP A 145 -17.65 -8.34 -24.58
N LEU A 146 -17.29 -8.80 -23.38
CA LEU A 146 -17.93 -9.96 -22.76
C LEU A 146 -19.20 -9.55 -22.01
N ILE A 147 -20.35 -9.93 -22.57
CA ILE A 147 -21.70 -9.48 -22.18
C ILE A 147 -22.20 -10.11 -20.87
N GLU A 148 -21.53 -11.14 -20.33
CA GLU A 148 -21.92 -11.76 -19.05
C GLU A 148 -20.74 -11.80 -18.07
N ILE A 149 -20.53 -10.69 -17.36
CA ILE A 149 -19.69 -10.68 -16.17
C ILE A 149 -20.53 -11.24 -15.03
N ASN A 150 -19.99 -12.22 -14.31
CA ASN A 150 -20.64 -12.75 -13.09
C ASN A 150 -21.00 -11.57 -12.14
N PRO A 151 -22.21 -11.55 -11.54
CA PRO A 151 -22.66 -10.42 -10.71
C PRO A 151 -21.67 -10.07 -9.60
N THR A 152 -21.07 -11.07 -8.94
CA THR A 152 -20.04 -10.86 -7.90
C THR A 152 -18.79 -10.18 -8.45
N ALA A 153 -18.35 -10.54 -9.66
CA ALA A 153 -17.21 -9.89 -10.32
C ALA A 153 -17.53 -8.42 -10.69
N SER A 154 -18.79 -8.13 -11.05
CA SER A 154 -19.26 -6.76 -11.28
C SER A 154 -19.25 -5.94 -9.99
N SER A 155 -19.81 -6.47 -8.89
CA SER A 155 -19.78 -5.85 -7.56
C SER A 155 -18.35 -5.55 -7.09
N PHE A 156 -17.43 -6.50 -7.30
CA PHE A 156 -16.02 -6.31 -6.97
C PHE A 156 -15.33 -5.21 -7.81
N ASN A 157 -15.67 -5.06 -9.10
CA ASN A 157 -15.14 -3.95 -9.90
C ASN A 157 -15.63 -2.59 -9.39
N ILE A 158 -16.93 -2.48 -9.08
CA ILE A 158 -17.52 -1.27 -8.50
C ILE A 158 -16.82 -0.91 -7.19
N MET A 159 -16.46 -1.92 -6.41
CA MET A 159 -15.68 -1.74 -5.20
C MET A 159 -14.30 -1.16 -5.45
N LEU A 160 -13.54 -1.79 -6.34
CA LEU A 160 -12.19 -1.35 -6.67
C LEU A 160 -12.21 0.10 -7.15
N ASP A 161 -13.20 0.49 -7.96
CA ASP A 161 -13.38 1.86 -8.40
C ASP A 161 -13.66 2.82 -7.23
N LYS A 162 -14.54 2.45 -6.30
CA LYS A 162 -14.81 3.25 -5.09
C LYS A 162 -13.57 3.40 -4.22
N VAL A 163 -12.84 2.31 -3.97
CA VAL A 163 -11.58 2.32 -3.20
C VAL A 163 -10.55 3.22 -3.87
N LYS A 164 -10.39 3.09 -5.19
CA LYS A 164 -9.43 3.89 -5.99
C LYS A 164 -9.78 5.38 -5.93
N ASN A 165 -11.06 5.72 -6.02
CA ASN A 165 -11.54 7.10 -5.91
C ASN A 165 -11.34 7.66 -4.50
N ASN A 166 -11.65 6.90 -3.46
CA ASN A 166 -11.43 7.32 -2.07
C ASN A 166 -9.93 7.52 -1.79
N ALA A 167 -9.10 6.56 -2.20
CA ALA A 167 -7.65 6.67 -2.05
C ALA A 167 -7.14 7.93 -2.73
N LYS A 168 -7.57 8.22 -3.97
CA LYS A 168 -7.22 9.44 -4.72
C LYS A 168 -7.64 10.72 -4.00
N GLN A 169 -8.85 10.75 -3.43
CA GLN A 169 -9.32 11.88 -2.63
C GLN A 169 -8.43 12.09 -1.40
N SER A 170 -8.15 11.01 -0.64
CA SER A 170 -7.25 11.07 0.51
C SER A 170 -5.84 11.55 0.15
N MET A 171 -5.29 11.17 -1.03
CA MET A 171 -4.03 11.71 -1.52
C MET A 171 -4.13 13.23 -1.74
N ASN A 172 -5.18 13.69 -2.42
CA ASN A 172 -5.38 15.10 -2.73
C ASN A 172 -5.55 15.93 -1.46
N ASP A 173 -6.37 15.46 -0.51
CA ASP A 173 -6.59 16.14 0.77
C ASP A 173 -5.28 16.27 1.55
N THR A 174 -4.43 15.23 1.51
CA THR A 174 -3.09 15.25 2.12
C THR A 174 -2.19 16.29 1.44
N PHE A 175 -2.20 16.37 0.10
CA PHE A 175 -1.45 17.38 -0.65
C PHE A 175 -1.94 18.80 -0.37
N ASP A 176 -3.26 19.01 -0.33
CA ASP A 176 -3.87 20.32 -0.06
C ASP A 176 -3.60 20.77 1.37
N TYR A 177 -3.69 19.87 2.34
CA TYR A 177 -3.31 20.15 3.73
C TYR A 177 -1.82 20.53 3.83
N ALA A 178 -0.94 19.76 3.19
CA ALA A 178 0.49 20.04 3.17
C ALA A 178 0.80 21.40 2.53
N LYS A 179 0.13 21.72 1.41
CA LYS A 179 0.23 23.00 0.72
C LYS A 179 -0.22 24.16 1.63
N GLN A 180 -1.39 24.06 2.24
CA GLN A 180 -1.90 25.10 3.15
C GLN A 180 -0.98 25.33 4.36
N LYS A 181 -0.40 24.25 4.90
CA LYS A 181 0.58 24.33 6.01
C LYS A 181 1.88 24.99 5.55
N TRP A 182 2.36 24.67 4.34
CA TRP A 182 3.53 25.30 3.74
C TRP A 182 3.28 26.80 3.50
N ASP A 183 2.16 27.16 2.86
CA ASP A 183 1.77 28.54 2.62
C ASP A 183 1.70 29.35 3.92
N LYS A 184 1.09 28.80 4.98
CA LYS A 184 1.01 29.45 6.31
C LYS A 184 2.37 29.66 6.98
N SER A 185 3.32 28.74 6.78
CA SER A 185 4.67 28.84 7.36
C SER A 185 5.64 29.69 6.52
N HIS A 186 5.42 29.80 5.21
CA HIS A 186 6.26 30.55 4.27
C HIS A 186 5.71 31.93 3.90
N ASN A 187 4.52 32.31 4.40
CA ASN A 187 4.01 33.70 4.32
C ASN A 187 4.69 34.65 5.34
N VAL A 188 5.72 34.19 6.06
CA VAL A 188 6.63 35.05 6.82
C VAL A 188 7.81 35.44 5.91
N ARG A 189 7.61 36.54 5.17
CA ARG A 189 8.57 37.36 4.40
C ARG A 189 9.83 36.66 3.85
N CYS A 190 9.83 36.43 2.55
CA CYS A 190 10.99 36.83 1.72
C CYS A 190 10.50 37.43 0.41
N GLY A 191 10.73 38.72 0.23
CA GLY A 191 10.32 39.45 -0.96
C GLY A 191 11.26 39.17 -2.12
N TYR A 192 10.97 38.14 -2.91
CA TYR A 192 11.32 38.10 -4.33
C TYR A 192 10.30 37.25 -5.08
N GLU A 193 9.63 37.87 -6.04
CA GLU A 193 8.77 37.22 -7.02
C GLU A 193 9.52 36.04 -7.65
N THR A 194 9.00 34.83 -7.52
CA THR A 194 9.51 33.69 -8.28
C THR A 194 8.41 33.15 -9.19
N LEU A 195 8.64 33.40 -10.48
CA LEU A 195 7.92 32.93 -11.64
C LEU A 195 7.63 31.44 -11.55
N ILE A 196 6.34 31.10 -11.42
CA ILE A 196 5.84 29.73 -11.59
C ILE A 196 5.89 29.40 -13.09
N LYS A 197 6.97 28.77 -13.54
CA LYS A 197 6.99 28.05 -14.82
C LYS A 197 7.69 26.70 -14.64
N ASN A 198 6.87 25.64 -14.71
CA ASN A 198 7.22 24.29 -15.15
C ASN A 198 8.57 23.71 -14.69
N GLN A 199 8.69 23.33 -13.42
CA GLN A 199 9.60 22.24 -13.07
C GLN A 199 9.17 21.49 -11.82
N VAL A 200 9.10 20.17 -11.98
CA VAL A 200 8.82 19.14 -10.97
C VAL A 200 9.82 19.29 -9.82
N LEU A 201 9.32 19.64 -8.63
CA LEU A 201 10.12 19.71 -7.40
C LEU A 201 10.46 18.29 -6.92
N PHE A 202 11.64 17.81 -7.32
CA PHE A 202 12.30 16.68 -6.66
C PHE A 202 12.76 17.12 -5.27
N LEU A 203 12.04 16.70 -4.22
CA LEU A 203 12.51 16.80 -2.84
C LEU A 203 13.55 15.70 -2.59
N SER A 204 14.82 15.98 -2.88
CA SER A 204 15.96 15.25 -2.30
C SER A 204 16.43 16.01 -1.07
N SER A 205 16.08 15.53 0.11
CA SER A 205 16.64 16.01 1.37
C SER A 205 18.08 15.49 1.53
N LYS A 206 19.05 16.36 1.20
CA LYS A 206 20.40 16.33 1.78
C LYS A 206 20.67 17.70 2.38
N PHE A 207 20.66 17.80 3.70
CA PHE A 207 21.42 18.81 4.45
C PHE A 207 21.85 18.15 5.76
N VAL A 208 23.09 17.64 5.77
CA VAL A 208 24.27 18.11 6.53
C VAL A 208 24.15 17.80 8.02
#